data_AF-A0A5B8NQN5-F1
#
_entry.id   AF-A0A5B8NQN5-F1
#
_cell.length_a   1.000
_cell.length_b   1.000
_cell.length_c   1.000
_cell.angle_alpha   90.00
_cell.angle_beta   90.00
_cell.angle_gamma   90.00
#
_symmetry.space_group_name_H-M   'P 1'
#
loop_
_entity.id
_entity.type
_entity.pdbx_description
1 polymer ?
#
loop_
_entity_poly.entity_id
_entity_poly.type
_entity_poly.pdbx_seq_one_letter_code
_entity_poly.pdbx_strand_id
1 'polypeptide(L)' 'METIEFKTILHNGKVTLPPEYAKQWEGKTIRVLVVDESKQLEPSMKASQSKPFKATSLKTKGFNFNREEANAR' A
#
# COMPACT_ATOMS: atom_id res chain seq x y z
N MET A 1 -1.28 -12.46 -16.58
CA MET A 1 -2.27 -11.37 -16.71
C MET A 1 -1.49 -10.13 -17.14
N GLU A 2 -1.90 -9.48 -18.22
CA GLU A 2 -1.25 -8.28 -18.74
C GLU A 2 -2.13 -7.07 -18.39
N THR A 3 -1.53 -6.04 -17.80
CA THR A 3 -2.23 -4.83 -17.37
C THR A 3 -1.80 -3.69 -18.27
N ILE A 4 -2.77 -3.01 -18.89
CA ILE A 4 -2.53 -1.82 -19.71
C ILE A 4 -2.76 -0.60 -18.83
N GLU A 5 -1.72 0.20 -18.65
CA GLU A 5 -1.78 1.46 -17.91
C GLU A 5 -1.64 2.62 -18.91
N PHE A 6 -2.60 3.55 -18.87
CA PHE A 6 -2.58 4.75 -19.69
C PHE A 6 -3.20 5.91 -18.91
N LYS A 7 -2.80 7.13 -19.26
CA LYS A 7 -3.36 8.35 -18.70
C LYS A 7 -4.36 8.95 -19.70
N THR A 8 -5.51 9.35 -19.21
CA THR A 8 -6.52 10.04 -20.02
C THR A 8 -7.29 11.04 -19.16
N ILE A 9 -7.94 11.99 -19.83
CA ILE A 9 -8.80 12.97 -19.18
C ILE A 9 -10.21 12.41 -19.16
N LEU A 10 -10.83 12.45 -17.99
CA LEU A 10 -12.24 12.10 -17.85
C LEU A 10 -13.10 13.21 -18.47
N HIS A 11 -13.84 12.89 -19.53
CA HIS A 11 -14.76 13.83 -20.17
C HIS A 11 -16.20 13.38 -19.95
N ASN A 12 -16.99 14.19 -19.25
CA ASN A 12 -18.42 13.92 -18.97
C ASN A 12 -18.68 12.52 -18.38
N GLY A 13 -17.80 12.07 -17.47
CA GLY A 13 -17.89 10.74 -16.85
C GLY A 13 -17.51 9.58 -17.77
N LYS A 14 -16.99 9.86 -18.99
CA LYS A 14 -16.50 8.84 -19.93
C LYS A 14 -14.98 8.83 -19.95
N VAL A 15 -14.43 7.62 -19.88
CA VAL A 15 -13.01 7.32 -20.11
C VAL A 15 -12.87 6.89 -21.56
N THR A 16 -12.12 7.66 -22.35
CA THR A 16 -11.80 7.27 -23.73
C THR A 16 -10.62 6.31 -23.70
N LEU A 17 -10.85 5.06 -24.12
CA LEU A 17 -9.78 4.07 -24.27
C LEU A 17 -8.92 4.42 -25.49
N PRO A 18 -7.58 4.39 -25.38
CA PRO A 18 -6.71 4.64 -26.52
C PRO A 18 -6.91 3.59 -27.63
N PRO A 19 -7.00 4.01 -28.90
CA PRO A 19 -7.29 3.11 -30.02
C PRO A 19 -6.14 2.15 -30.32
N GLU A 20 -4.91 2.49 -29.93
CA GLU A 20 -3.73 1.63 -30.04
C GLU A 20 -3.90 0.27 -29.37
N TYR A 21 -4.78 0.20 -28.37
CA TYR A 21 -5.06 -1.04 -27.66
C TYR A 21 -6.31 -1.76 -28.16
N ALA A 22 -7.10 -1.19 -29.08
CA ALA A 22 -8.44 -1.69 -29.45
C ALA A 22 -8.45 -3.20 -29.75
N LYS A 23 -7.41 -3.70 -30.43
CA LYS A 23 -7.25 -5.13 -30.76
C LYS A 23 -7.12 -6.04 -29.54
N GLN A 24 -6.61 -5.55 -28.41
CA GLN A 24 -6.41 -6.37 -27.21
C GLN A 24 -7.72 -6.69 -26.48
N TRP A 25 -8.70 -5.79 -26.52
CA TRP A 25 -9.92 -5.86 -25.69
C TRP A 25 -11.26 -5.93 -26.45
N GLU A 26 -11.29 -5.71 -27.76
CA GLU A 26 -12.50 -5.90 -28.57
C GLU A 26 -13.06 -7.33 -28.40
N GLY A 27 -14.36 -7.43 -28.13
CA GLY A 27 -15.05 -8.71 -27.92
C GLY A 27 -14.74 -9.44 -26.61
N LYS A 28 -13.96 -8.86 -25.69
CA LYS A 28 -13.62 -9.46 -24.39
C LYS A 28 -14.27 -8.72 -23.23
N THR A 29 -14.61 -9.47 -22.18
CA THR A 29 -14.95 -8.85 -20.89
C THR A 29 -13.68 -8.34 -20.23
N ILE A 30 -13.63 -7.05 -19.90
CA ILE A 30 -12.47 -6.41 -19.29
C ILE A 30 -12.80 -5.82 -17.91
N ARG A 31 -11.78 -5.76 -17.06
CA ARG A 31 -11.82 -5.04 -15.79
C ARG A 31 -11.02 -3.75 -15.93
N VAL A 32 -11.64 -2.61 -15.61
CA VAL A 32 -10.99 -1.30 -15.67
C VAL A 32 -10.78 -0.79 -14.25
N LEU A 33 -9.57 -0.31 -13.96
CA LEU A 33 -9.24 0.40 -12.73
C LEU A 33 -8.99 1.87 -13.07
N VAL A 34 -9.71 2.78 -12.42
CA VAL A 34 -9.54 4.22 -12.61
C VAL A 34 -8.87 4.79 -11.37
N VAL A 35 -7.75 5.46 -11.55
CA VAL A 35 -7.00 6.14 -10.48
C VAL A 35 -7.08 7.64 -10.75
N ASP A 36 -7.60 8.39 -9.78
CA ASP A 36 -7.67 9.84 -9.85
C ASP A 36 -6.38 10.47 -9.30
N GLU A 37 -5.50 10.91 -10.20
CA GLU A 37 -4.23 11.56 -9.85
C GLU A 37 -4.42 12.98 -9.28
N SER A 38 -5.59 13.61 -9.45
CA SER A 38 -5.86 14.95 -8.92
C SER A 38 -5.96 14.99 -7.39
N LYS A 39 -6.21 13.82 -6.79
CA LYS A 39 -6.26 13.65 -5.34
C LYS A 39 -4.88 13.52 -4.69
N GLN A 40 -3.81 13.56 -5.48
CA GLN A 40 -2.44 13.50 -4.96
C GLN A 40 -1.94 14.87 -4.49
N LEU A 41 -2.71 15.53 -3.63
CA LEU A 41 -2.26 16.66 -2.81
C LEU A 41 -2.98 16.62 -1.46
N GLU A 42 -2.92 15.49 -0.79
CA GLU A 42 -2.69 15.54 0.64
C GLU A 42 -1.51 14.59 0.85
N PRO A 43 -0.31 15.06 1.25
CA PRO A 43 0.57 14.17 1.97
C PRO A 43 -0.29 13.72 3.14
N SER A 44 -0.80 12.49 3.10
CA SER A 44 -1.32 11.86 4.29
C SER A 44 -0.12 11.63 5.19
N MET A 45 0.31 12.72 5.84
CA MET A 45 0.95 12.78 7.13
C MET A 45 -0.02 12.27 8.22
N LYS A 46 -1.06 11.51 7.87
CA LYS A 46 -1.40 10.38 8.71
C LYS A 46 -0.35 9.32 8.42
N ALA A 47 0.81 9.54 9.04
CA ALA A 47 1.52 8.46 9.70
C ALA A 47 0.45 7.44 10.08
N SER A 48 0.57 6.20 9.61
CA SER A 48 -0.17 5.14 10.27
C SER A 48 0.06 5.44 11.75
N GLN A 49 -1.02 5.74 12.48
CA GLN A 49 -0.94 5.87 13.92
C GLN A 49 -0.60 4.46 14.35
N SER A 50 0.67 4.07 14.19
CA SER A 50 1.26 2.95 14.85
C SER A 50 1.03 3.35 16.28
N LYS A 51 0.01 2.74 16.88
CA LYS A 51 -0.23 2.84 18.30
C LYS A 51 1.15 2.61 18.90
N PRO A 52 1.74 3.60 19.60
CA PRO A 52 3.06 3.38 20.15
C PRO A 52 2.96 2.08 20.95
N PHE A 53 3.83 1.11 20.63
CA PHE A 53 3.90 -0.11 21.41
C PHE A 53 3.95 0.31 22.87
N LYS A 54 3.06 -0.23 23.70
CA LYS A 54 3.04 0.06 25.14
C LYS A 54 4.31 -0.52 25.75
N ALA A 55 5.41 0.21 25.64
CA ALA A 55 6.69 -0.17 26.19
C ALA A 55 6.70 0.19 27.67
N THR A 56 7.00 -0.80 28.51
CA THR A 56 7.34 -0.57 29.91
C THR A 56 8.86 -0.50 30.01
N SER A 57 9.39 0.62 30.47
CA SER A 57 10.83 0.75 30.73
C SER A 57 11.13 0.13 32.10
N LEU A 58 11.84 -1.00 32.09
CA LEU A 58 12.39 -1.63 33.28
C LEU A 58 13.82 -1.16 33.47
N LYS A 59 14.17 -0.75 34.69
CA LYS A 59 15.55 -0.39 35.05
C LYS A 59 16.37 -1.67 35.20
N THR A 60 16.99 -2.15 34.12
CA THR A 60 17.79 -3.38 34.09
C THR A 60 19.29 -3.14 34.32
N LYS A 61 19.71 -1.90 34.66
CA LYS A 61 21.13 -1.60 34.87
C LYS A 61 21.65 -2.38 36.09
N GLY A 62 22.49 -3.38 35.83
CA GLY A 62 23.04 -4.29 36.84
C GLY A 62 22.35 -5.66 36.93
N PHE A 63 21.30 -5.90 36.14
CA PHE A 63 20.66 -7.22 36.06
C PHE A 63 21.40 -8.08 35.03
N ASN A 64 22.10 -9.12 35.50
CA ASN A 64 22.77 -10.09 34.63
C ASN A 64 21.94 -11.36 34.54
N PHE A 65 21.67 -11.82 33.33
CA PHE A 65 20.94 -13.06 33.09
C PHE A 65 21.92 -14.23 33.15
N ASN A 66 21.77 -15.13 34.13
CA ASN A 66 22.54 -16.37 34.17
C ASN A 66 21.88 -17.41 33.26
N ARG A 67 22.46 -17.59 32.07
CA ARG A 67 21.95 -18.51 31.06
C ARG A 67 22.07 -19.99 31.47
N GLU A 68 23.07 -20.34 32.26
CA GLU A 68 23.36 -21.73 32.64
C GLU A 68 22.30 -22.26 33.62
N GLU A 69 21.93 -21.46 34.62
CA GLU A 69 20.89 -21.83 35.59
C GLU A 69 19.50 -21.88 34.94
N ALA A 70 19.20 -20.97 34.01
CA ALA A 70 17.90 -20.93 33.32
C ALA A 70 17.70 -22.15 32.39
N ASN A 71 18.78 -22.66 31.79
CA ASN A 71 18.75 -23.83 30.91
C ASN A 71 18.75 -25.17 31.67
N ALA A 72 19.06 -25.15 32.96
CA ALA A 72 19.07 -26.35 33.82
C ALA A 72 17.70 -26.67 34.45
N ARG A 73 16.68 -25.83 34.19
CA ARG A 73 15.27 -26.04 34.59
C ARG A 73 14.43 -26.57 33.43
#